data_AF-A0A3D3TD73-F1
#
_entry.id   AF-A0A3D3TD73-F1
#
_cell.length_a   1.000
_cell.length_b   1.000
_cell.length_c   1.000
_cell.angle_alpha   90.00
_cell.angle_beta   90.00
_cell.angle_gamma   90.00
#
_symmetry.space_group_name_H-M   'P 1'
#
loop_
_entity.id
_entity.type
_entity.pdbx_description
1 polymer ?
#
loop_
_entity_poly.entity_id
_entity_poly.type
_entity_poly.pdbx_seq_one_letter_code
_entity_poly.pdbx_strand_id
1 'polypeptide(L)'
;MLSVIMTNAGCSDDDDDNIRTSTITSVKATVDGIGDKVDKVRFTLDNTANTVCSEAEFKNNSFEFSLMQEVNSSLLKSITTEEAFENMSISDTSAKICFADFYAFKNGEIAGYFLYNDGEAIENKNAYYIYTDKDVQVTGKHGSINVVITKCSFKKGWNLVTGIYKGSEYGTELTYTTDTPKGLKWVFIPLLNNQ
;
A
#
# COMPACT_ATOMS: atom_id res chain seq x y z
N MET A 1 16.57 7.18 -2.89
CA MET A 1 16.45 7.43 -1.43
C MET A 1 15.02 7.93 -1.20
N LEU A 2 14.21 7.18 -0.44
CA LEU A 2 12.81 7.52 -0.16
C LEU A 2 12.76 8.61 0.93
N SER A 3 11.86 9.58 0.79
CA SER A 3 11.36 10.37 1.93
C SER A 3 9.84 10.23 1.94
N VAL A 4 9.31 9.34 2.79
CA VAL A 4 7.90 9.42 3.18
C VAL A 4 7.84 10.49 4.26
N ILE A 5 7.13 11.58 3.99
CA ILE A 5 6.92 12.61 5.00
C ILE A 5 5.79 12.11 5.89
N MET A 6 6.18 11.43 6.97
CA MET A 6 5.29 11.02 8.04
C MET A 6 5.09 12.21 8.98
N THR A 7 3.88 12.75 9.05
CA THR A 7 3.52 13.72 10.08
C THR A 7 3.16 12.96 11.36
N ASN A 8 4.06 12.99 12.35
CA ASN A 8 3.78 12.49 13.70
C ASN A 8 2.76 13.41 14.39
N ALA A 9 1.64 12.84 14.85
CA ALA A 9 0.78 13.47 15.83
C ALA A 9 0.78 12.59 17.09
N GLY A 10 1.59 12.98 18.09
CA GLY A 10 1.59 12.37 19.42
C GLY A 10 2.98 12.26 20.03
N CYS A 11 3.31 13.17 20.95
CA CYS A 11 4.33 12.93 21.96
C CYS A 11 3.63 12.33 23.18
N SER A 12 4.00 11.12 23.58
CA SER A 12 3.90 10.69 24.98
C SER A 12 5.10 9.81 25.28
N ASP A 13 5.96 10.31 26.17
CA ASP A 13 6.98 9.55 26.87
C ASP A 13 6.26 8.51 27.72
N ASP A 14 6.34 7.22 27.38
CA ASP A 14 6.24 6.10 28.31
C ASP A 14 6.66 4.81 27.58
N ASP A 15 7.47 4.02 28.30
CA ASP A 15 8.14 2.79 27.89
C ASP A 15 7.15 1.62 27.64
N ASP A 16 6.48 1.63 26.50
CA ASP A 16 5.82 0.46 25.92
C ASP A 16 6.16 0.37 24.43
N ASP A 17 6.19 -0.84 23.86
CA ASP A 17 6.38 -1.17 22.43
C ASP A 17 5.31 -0.50 21.54
N ASN A 18 5.35 0.83 21.48
CA ASN A 18 4.40 1.67 20.79
C ASN A 18 4.71 1.55 19.31
N ILE A 19 3.95 0.68 18.63
CA ILE A 19 3.93 0.56 17.18
C ILE A 19 3.60 1.97 16.64
N ARG A 20 4.65 2.70 16.25
CA ARG A 20 4.55 4.07 15.74
C ARG A 20 3.82 4.01 14.41
N THR A 21 2.53 4.33 14.44
CA THR A 21 1.67 4.39 13.27
C THR A 21 1.49 5.85 12.89
N SER A 22 2.01 6.21 11.72
CA SER A 22 1.95 7.57 11.17
C SER A 22 1.12 7.58 9.90
N THR A 23 0.33 8.64 9.70
CA THR A 23 -0.41 8.83 8.46
C THR A 23 0.51 9.39 7.37
N ILE A 24 0.27 8.95 6.14
CA ILE A 24 1.04 9.36 4.97
C ILE A 24 0.29 10.50 4.29
N THR A 25 0.98 11.61 4.06
CA THR A 25 0.39 12.79 3.41
C THR A 25 0.97 13.05 2.03
N SER A 26 2.15 12.51 1.75
CA SER A 26 2.79 12.59 0.45
C SER A 26 3.63 11.36 0.14
N VAL A 27 3.83 11.12 -1.15
CA VAL A 27 4.67 10.05 -1.68
C VAL A 27 5.70 10.67 -2.61
N LYS A 28 6.97 10.41 -2.33
CA LYS A 28 8.10 10.77 -3.20
C LYS A 28 8.87 9.53 -3.58
N ALA A 29 9.09 9.33 -4.86
CA ALA A 29 9.76 8.15 -5.39
C ALA A 29 10.87 8.52 -6.38
N THR A 30 11.94 7.72 -6.37
CA THR A 30 12.94 7.67 -7.42
C THR A 30 13.00 6.24 -7.93
N VAL A 31 12.98 6.06 -9.26
CA VAL A 31 12.89 4.74 -9.89
C VAL A 31 13.92 4.62 -10.99
N ASP A 32 14.85 3.69 -10.85
CA ASP A 32 15.97 3.53 -11.76
C ASP A 32 15.56 2.85 -13.07
N GLY A 33 16.23 3.21 -14.17
CA GLY A 33 16.16 2.45 -15.43
C GLY A 33 14.85 2.59 -16.23
N ILE A 34 14.03 3.60 -15.96
CA ILE A 34 12.76 3.82 -16.68
C ILE A 34 12.97 4.62 -17.97
N GLY A 35 13.87 5.60 -17.97
CA GLY A 35 14.11 6.45 -19.14
C GLY A 35 12.86 7.23 -19.55
N ASP A 36 12.52 7.19 -20.83
CA ASP A 36 11.40 7.91 -21.46
C ASP A 36 10.08 7.11 -21.49
N LYS A 37 10.01 5.95 -20.83
CA LYS A 37 8.84 5.04 -20.85
C LYS A 37 7.62 5.57 -20.11
N VAL A 38 7.78 6.62 -19.30
CA VAL A 38 6.71 7.16 -18.44
C VAL A 38 6.77 8.68 -18.49
N ASP A 39 5.63 9.31 -18.79
CA ASP A 39 5.46 10.76 -18.75
C ASP A 39 4.80 11.22 -17.45
N LYS A 40 3.90 10.38 -16.92
CA LYS A 40 3.02 10.72 -15.81
C LYS A 40 2.75 9.50 -14.95
N VAL A 41 2.54 9.74 -13.67
CA VAL A 41 2.07 8.74 -12.72
C VAL A 41 0.67 9.16 -12.23
N ARG A 42 -0.21 8.20 -12.00
CA ARG A 42 -1.53 8.41 -11.42
C ARG A 42 -1.68 7.55 -10.17
N PHE A 43 -2.19 8.17 -9.12
CA PHE A 43 -2.66 7.50 -7.91
C PHE A 43 -4.16 7.30 -8.01
N THR A 44 -4.60 6.05 -7.95
CA THR A 44 -6.00 5.68 -8.23
C THR A 44 -6.56 4.78 -7.15
N LEU A 45 -7.88 4.89 -6.90
CA LEU A 45 -8.58 4.07 -5.92
C LEU A 45 -9.23 2.84 -6.55
N ASP A 46 -9.39 1.80 -5.73
CA ASP A 46 -10.14 0.58 -6.05
C ASP A 46 -9.59 -0.20 -7.25
N ASN A 47 -8.28 -0.10 -7.52
CA ASN A 47 -7.56 -0.79 -8.59
C ASN A 47 -8.18 -0.59 -10.00
N THR A 48 -9.02 0.43 -10.15
CA THR A 48 -9.54 0.84 -11.45
C THR A 48 -8.86 2.15 -11.82
N ALA A 49 -8.22 2.19 -12.99
CA ALA A 49 -7.55 3.40 -13.49
C ALA A 49 -8.51 4.59 -13.73
N ASN A 50 -9.81 4.41 -13.44
CA ASN A 50 -10.89 5.35 -13.72
C ASN A 50 -11.15 6.32 -12.56
N THR A 51 -10.80 5.96 -11.32
CA THR A 51 -10.96 6.86 -10.16
C THR A 51 -9.62 7.47 -9.80
N VAL A 52 -9.25 8.53 -10.52
CA VAL A 52 -7.99 9.27 -10.31
C VAL A 52 -8.11 10.19 -9.11
N CYS A 53 -7.22 10.01 -8.14
CA CYS A 53 -7.14 10.86 -6.95
C CYS A 53 -6.10 11.96 -7.10
N SER A 54 -4.95 11.63 -7.67
CA SER A 54 -3.88 12.60 -7.93
C SER A 54 -3.03 12.18 -9.12
N GLU A 55 -2.47 13.17 -9.82
CA GLU A 55 -1.57 12.99 -10.95
C GLU A 55 -0.29 13.80 -10.72
N ALA A 56 0.86 13.27 -11.16
CA ALA A 56 2.14 13.97 -11.13
C ALA A 56 2.95 13.58 -12.35
N GLU A 57 3.74 14.53 -12.84
CA GLU A 57 4.68 14.27 -13.91
C GLU A 57 5.80 13.35 -13.42
N PHE A 58 6.23 12.45 -14.29
CA PHE A 58 7.43 11.66 -14.07
C PHE A 58 8.62 12.38 -14.72
N LYS A 59 9.53 12.91 -13.90
CA LYS A 59 10.69 13.69 -14.37
C LYS A 59 11.95 13.29 -13.63
N ASN A 60 13.06 13.21 -14.35
CA ASN A 60 14.37 12.84 -13.80
C ASN A 60 14.32 11.54 -12.96
N ASN A 61 13.67 10.50 -13.51
CA ASN A 61 13.48 9.22 -12.82
C ASN A 61 12.73 9.33 -11.48
N SER A 62 11.88 10.35 -11.30
CA SER A 62 11.20 10.60 -10.03
C SER A 62 9.79 11.12 -10.21
N PHE A 63 8.98 10.94 -9.16
CA PHE A 63 7.66 11.54 -9.02
C PHE A 63 7.39 11.93 -7.57
N GLU A 64 6.51 12.90 -7.37
CA GLU A 64 6.07 13.35 -6.05
C GLU A 64 4.59 13.73 -6.09
N PHE A 65 3.84 13.29 -5.07
CA PHE A 65 2.41 13.54 -4.94
C PHE A 65 2.06 13.90 -3.50
N SER A 66 1.07 14.78 -3.35
CA SER A 66 0.28 14.86 -2.12
C SER A 66 -0.89 13.89 -2.21
N LEU A 67 -1.09 13.09 -1.17
CA LEU A 67 -2.26 12.24 -1.06
C LEU A 67 -3.45 13.09 -0.61
N MET A 68 -4.64 12.76 -1.10
CA MET A 68 -5.85 13.42 -0.62
C MET A 68 -6.07 13.12 0.86
N GLN A 69 -6.51 14.12 1.62
CA GLN A 69 -6.71 13.98 3.07
C GLN A 69 -7.95 13.15 3.40
N GLU A 70 -8.97 13.20 2.55
CA GLU A 70 -10.23 12.49 2.73
C GLU A 70 -10.63 11.76 1.45
N VAL A 71 -11.08 10.51 1.62
CA VAL A 71 -11.63 9.68 0.55
C VAL A 71 -13.15 9.68 0.66
N ASN A 72 -13.84 9.79 -0.49
CA ASN A 72 -15.30 9.74 -0.53
C ASN A 72 -15.81 8.42 0.06
N SER A 73 -16.79 8.49 0.97
CA SER A 73 -17.35 7.33 1.66
C SER A 73 -17.97 6.28 0.72
N SER A 74 -18.36 6.66 -0.50
CA SER A 74 -18.84 5.72 -1.52
C SER A 74 -17.77 4.78 -2.07
N LEU A 75 -16.48 5.14 -1.91
CA LEU A 75 -15.33 4.35 -2.35
C LEU A 75 -14.75 3.47 -1.22
N LEU A 76 -15.26 3.64 0.00
CA LEU A 76 -14.82 2.89 1.17
C LEU A 76 -15.64 1.61 1.32
N LYS A 77 -14.94 0.49 1.51
CA LYS A 77 -15.53 -0.84 1.71
C LYS A 77 -15.36 -1.26 3.17
N SER A 78 -16.36 -1.96 3.72
CA SER A 78 -16.25 -2.56 5.05
C SER A 78 -15.09 -3.54 5.10
N ILE A 79 -14.34 -3.55 6.20
CA ILE A 79 -13.23 -4.51 6.41
C ILE A 79 -13.78 -5.95 6.53
N THR A 80 -15.02 -6.09 7.01
CA THR A 80 -15.70 -7.37 7.17
C THR A 80 -16.35 -7.82 5.86
N THR A 81 -15.91 -8.95 5.29
CA THR A 81 -16.74 -9.74 4.39
C THR A 81 -17.19 -11.00 5.12
N GLU A 82 -18.48 -11.34 5.00
CA GLU A 82 -19.22 -12.26 5.87
C GLU A 82 -18.71 -13.70 5.92
N GLU A 83 -17.79 -14.10 5.03
CA GLU A 83 -17.25 -15.47 4.96
C GLU A 83 -15.72 -15.56 5.15
N ALA A 84 -14.97 -14.44 5.14
CA ALA A 84 -13.53 -14.51 4.88
C ALA A 84 -12.64 -14.67 6.12
N PHE A 85 -13.15 -14.63 7.35
CA PHE A 85 -12.27 -14.37 8.51
C PHE A 85 -12.72 -14.98 9.84
N GLU A 86 -13.10 -16.26 9.88
CA GLU A 86 -13.50 -16.95 11.13
C GLU A 86 -12.50 -16.83 12.30
N ASN A 87 -11.23 -16.50 12.04
CA ASN A 87 -10.21 -16.29 13.06
C ASN A 87 -9.51 -14.92 12.98
N MET A 88 -10.24 -13.86 12.63
CA MET A 88 -9.74 -12.49 12.74
C MET A 88 -10.54 -11.65 13.73
N SER A 89 -9.82 -10.78 14.41
CA SER A 89 -10.34 -9.75 15.30
C SER A 89 -10.15 -8.39 14.64
N ILE A 90 -11.21 -7.58 14.67
CA ILE A 90 -11.23 -6.20 14.20
C ILE A 90 -11.70 -5.35 15.37
N SER A 91 -10.90 -4.36 15.78
CA SER A 91 -11.19 -3.56 16.97
C SER A 91 -12.43 -2.66 16.82
N ASP A 92 -12.73 -2.20 15.60
CA ASP A 92 -13.97 -1.49 15.24
C ASP A 92 -14.49 -2.05 13.91
N THR A 93 -15.56 -2.85 13.97
CA THR A 93 -16.16 -3.50 12.78
C THR A 93 -16.88 -2.53 11.86
N SER A 94 -17.09 -1.28 12.27
CA SER A 94 -17.67 -0.23 11.43
C SER A 94 -16.62 0.57 10.65
N ALA A 95 -15.32 0.32 10.88
CA ALA A 95 -14.25 0.91 10.09
C ALA A 95 -14.31 0.44 8.63
N LYS A 96 -13.97 1.34 7.72
CA LYS A 96 -13.94 1.09 6.29
C LYS A 96 -12.57 1.42 5.73
N ILE A 97 -12.24 0.76 4.61
CA ILE A 97 -10.96 0.90 3.93
C ILE A 97 -11.12 1.13 2.44
N CYS A 98 -10.08 1.67 1.82
CA CYS A 98 -9.94 1.70 0.37
C CYS A 98 -8.47 1.41 0.01
N PHE A 99 -8.29 0.67 -1.07
CA PHE A 99 -6.98 0.35 -1.63
C PHE A 99 -6.63 1.35 -2.72
N ALA A 100 -5.34 1.64 -2.85
CA ALA A 100 -4.85 2.51 -3.90
C ALA A 100 -3.61 1.96 -4.59
N ASP A 101 -3.54 2.24 -5.88
CA ASP A 101 -2.48 1.80 -6.79
C ASP A 101 -1.84 2.99 -7.52
N PHE A 102 -0.64 2.75 -8.06
CA PHE A 102 0.13 3.71 -8.84
C PHE A 102 0.28 3.21 -10.27
N TYR A 103 -0.39 3.88 -11.21
CA TYR A 103 -0.30 3.57 -12.63
C TYR A 103 0.66 4.53 -13.34
N ALA A 104 1.46 3.98 -14.23
CA ALA A 104 2.36 4.71 -15.10
C ALA A 104 1.66 4.99 -16.43
N PHE A 105 1.80 6.21 -16.96
CA PHE A 105 1.22 6.61 -18.23
C PHE A 105 2.28 7.11 -19.21
N LYS A 106 2.10 6.77 -20.48
CA LYS A 106 2.86 7.29 -21.63
C LYS A 106 1.88 7.72 -22.70
N ASN A 107 2.02 8.94 -23.23
CA ASN A 107 1.14 9.47 -24.29
C ASN A 107 -0.37 9.37 -23.96
N GLY A 108 -0.74 9.44 -22.67
CA GLY A 108 -2.12 9.33 -22.21
C GLY A 108 -2.64 7.90 -22.00
N GLU A 109 -1.87 6.87 -22.32
CA GLU A 109 -2.21 5.46 -22.13
C GLU A 109 -1.46 4.83 -20.95
N ILE A 110 -2.02 3.77 -20.36
CA ILE A 110 -1.36 3.04 -19.27
C ILE A 110 -0.17 2.28 -19.84
N ALA A 111 1.04 2.64 -19.40
CA ALA A 111 2.29 1.99 -19.79
C ALA A 111 2.68 0.85 -18.84
N GLY A 112 2.19 0.88 -17.60
CA GLY A 112 2.60 -0.04 -16.55
C GLY A 112 2.08 0.38 -15.18
N TYR A 113 2.65 -0.22 -14.15
CA TYR A 113 2.35 0.10 -12.76
C TYR A 113 3.65 0.21 -11.96
N PHE A 114 3.56 0.94 -10.85
CA PHE A 114 4.64 1.07 -9.89
C PHE A 114 4.33 0.24 -8.64
N LEU A 115 5.26 -0.62 -8.26
CA LEU A 115 5.21 -1.33 -6.98
C LEU A 115 6.31 -0.82 -6.06
N TYR A 116 6.05 -0.86 -4.76
CA TYR A 116 7.05 -0.65 -3.72
C TYR A 116 7.41 -2.01 -3.12
N ASN A 117 8.54 -2.59 -3.55
CA ASN A 117 8.95 -3.95 -3.20
C ASN A 117 10.46 -4.07 -2.91
N ASP A 118 10.92 -5.20 -2.42
CA ASP A 118 12.35 -5.47 -2.14
C ASP A 118 13.20 -5.68 -3.41
N GLY A 119 12.56 -5.80 -4.57
CA GLY A 119 13.22 -5.86 -5.88
C GLY A 119 13.84 -7.19 -6.23
N GLU A 120 13.53 -8.25 -5.49
CA GLU A 120 13.80 -9.62 -5.90
C GLU A 120 12.60 -10.19 -6.65
N ALA A 121 12.85 -11.02 -7.66
CA ALA A 121 11.81 -11.48 -8.59
C ALA A 121 10.87 -12.55 -7.99
N ILE A 122 11.25 -13.17 -6.86
CA ILE A 122 10.62 -14.41 -6.36
C ILE A 122 10.38 -14.41 -4.83
N GLU A 123 10.95 -13.46 -4.07
CA GLU A 123 10.56 -13.22 -2.67
C GLU A 123 10.48 -11.72 -2.36
N ASN A 124 9.56 -11.16 -1.58
CA ASN A 124 8.17 -11.50 -1.24
C ASN A 124 7.49 -10.34 -0.49
N LYS A 125 8.09 -9.14 -0.49
CA LYS A 125 7.60 -7.99 0.26
C LYS A 125 7.05 -6.96 -0.69
N ASN A 126 5.74 -6.74 -0.63
CA ASN A 126 5.07 -5.67 -1.36
C ASN A 126 4.42 -4.73 -0.37
N ALA A 127 4.52 -3.43 -0.61
CA ALA A 127 3.81 -2.45 0.17
C ALA A 127 2.63 -1.89 -0.62
N TYR A 128 1.53 -1.69 0.10
CA TYR A 128 0.23 -1.26 -0.39
C TYR A 128 -0.19 -0.02 0.37
N TYR A 129 -0.83 0.91 -0.33
CA TYR A 129 -1.40 2.11 0.30
C TYR A 129 -2.86 1.83 0.61
N ILE A 130 -3.22 1.91 1.88
CA ILE A 130 -4.58 1.66 2.37
C ILE A 130 -5.04 2.88 3.14
N TYR A 131 -6.13 3.48 2.68
CA TYR A 131 -6.85 4.49 3.45
C TYR A 131 -7.80 3.81 4.42
N THR A 132 -7.90 4.29 5.65
CA THR A 132 -9.00 3.95 6.55
C THR A 132 -9.68 5.21 7.10
N ASP A 133 -11.00 5.14 7.31
CA ASP A 133 -11.77 6.25 7.87
C ASP A 133 -11.66 6.39 9.40
N LYS A 134 -11.06 5.40 10.06
CA LYS A 134 -10.94 5.32 11.52
C LYS A 134 -9.63 4.66 11.95
N ASP A 135 -9.23 4.92 13.19
CA ASP A 135 -8.22 4.09 13.84
C ASP A 135 -8.80 2.69 14.06
N VAL A 136 -8.13 1.65 13.55
CA VAL A 136 -8.60 0.27 13.65
C VAL A 136 -7.44 -0.71 13.65
N GLN A 137 -7.53 -1.74 14.47
CA GLN A 137 -6.60 -2.86 14.48
C GLN A 137 -7.26 -4.09 13.86
N VAL A 138 -6.51 -4.80 13.04
CA VAL A 138 -6.92 -6.04 12.40
C VAL A 138 -5.86 -7.09 12.69
N THR A 139 -6.23 -8.12 13.45
CA THR A 139 -5.31 -9.20 13.84
C THR A 139 -5.95 -10.56 13.62
N GLY A 140 -5.21 -11.52 13.09
CA GLY A 140 -5.71 -12.88 12.99
C GLY A 140 -5.03 -13.70 11.91
N LYS A 141 -5.66 -14.84 11.62
CA LYS A 141 -5.18 -15.79 10.62
C LYS A 141 -6.36 -16.35 9.82
N HIS A 142 -6.18 -16.53 8.52
CA HIS A 142 -7.15 -17.20 7.66
C HIS A 142 -6.46 -18.27 6.80
N GLY A 143 -7.17 -19.36 6.50
CA GLY A 143 -6.68 -20.46 5.68
C GLY A 143 -5.84 -21.50 6.43
N SER A 144 -5.75 -22.69 5.84
CA SER A 144 -5.05 -23.86 6.40
C SER A 144 -3.77 -24.21 5.63
N ILE A 145 -3.85 -24.27 4.30
CA ILE A 145 -2.72 -24.57 3.40
C ILE A 145 -2.05 -23.26 2.93
N ASN A 146 -2.86 -22.29 2.51
CA ASN A 146 -2.42 -20.93 2.21
C ASN A 146 -2.90 -20.04 3.35
N VAL A 147 -1.95 -19.64 4.18
CA VAL A 147 -2.20 -18.95 5.43
C VAL A 147 -2.04 -17.45 5.20
N VAL A 148 -3.08 -16.67 5.46
CA VAL A 148 -2.98 -15.22 5.55
C VAL A 148 -2.93 -14.85 7.02
N ILE A 149 -1.87 -14.16 7.46
CA ILE A 149 -1.75 -13.59 8.80
C ILE A 149 -1.89 -12.08 8.67
N THR A 150 -2.74 -11.48 9.47
CA THR A 150 -2.87 -10.02 9.52
C THR A 150 -2.48 -9.54 10.91
N LYS A 151 -1.62 -8.52 10.96
CA LYS A 151 -1.18 -7.81 12.17
C LYS A 151 -1.06 -6.32 11.85
N CYS A 152 -2.18 -5.70 11.50
CA CYS A 152 -2.20 -4.31 11.05
C CYS A 152 -2.80 -3.39 12.12
N SER A 153 -2.11 -2.28 12.38
CA SER A 153 -2.64 -1.18 13.19
C SER A 153 -2.79 0.05 12.31
N PHE A 154 -4.00 0.37 11.90
CA PHE A 154 -4.29 1.50 11.03
C PHE A 154 -4.61 2.76 11.83
N LYS A 155 -4.17 3.90 11.30
CA LYS A 155 -4.63 5.23 11.69
C LYS A 155 -5.59 5.78 10.67
N LYS A 156 -6.57 6.57 11.11
CA LYS A 156 -7.44 7.33 10.19
C LYS A 156 -6.57 8.08 9.17
N GLY A 157 -6.80 7.82 7.88
CA GLY A 157 -5.98 8.34 6.78
C GLY A 157 -5.24 7.23 6.03
N TRP A 158 -4.19 7.62 5.29
CA TRP A 158 -3.36 6.71 4.50
C TRP A 158 -2.32 5.99 5.36
N ASN A 159 -2.26 4.68 5.19
CA ASN A 159 -1.32 3.78 5.86
C ASN A 159 -0.54 3.01 4.79
N LEU A 160 0.72 2.71 5.08
CA LEU A 160 1.49 1.74 4.30
C LEU A 160 1.34 0.37 4.95
N VAL A 161 0.86 -0.60 4.19
CA VAL A 161 0.76 -2.00 4.62
C VAL A 161 1.72 -2.84 3.80
N THR A 162 2.60 -3.56 4.48
CA THR A 162 3.51 -4.51 3.84
C THR A 162 2.91 -5.91 3.91
N GLY A 163 2.75 -6.55 2.75
CA GLY A 163 2.55 -7.99 2.64
C GLY A 163 3.90 -8.69 2.51
N ILE A 164 4.17 -9.67 3.36
CA ILE A 164 5.39 -10.49 3.36
C ILE A 164 4.97 -11.93 3.08
N TYR A 165 5.30 -12.42 1.90
CA TYR A 165 5.07 -13.82 1.54
C TYR A 165 6.26 -14.69 1.97
N LYS A 166 5.97 -15.92 2.38
CA LYS A 166 6.95 -16.96 2.67
C LYS A 166 6.46 -18.26 2.05
N GLY A 167 7.20 -18.74 1.06
CA GLY A 167 6.97 -20.07 0.50
C GLY A 167 7.46 -21.15 1.45
N SER A 168 6.74 -22.26 1.52
CA SER A 168 7.18 -23.48 2.21
C SER A 168 6.87 -24.71 1.37
N GLU A 169 7.45 -25.85 1.73
CA GLU A 169 7.21 -27.15 1.08
C GLU A 169 5.72 -27.56 1.11
N TYR A 170 4.94 -27.04 2.07
CA TYR A 170 3.56 -27.47 2.33
C TYR A 170 2.49 -26.40 2.09
N GLY A 171 2.88 -25.21 1.61
CA GLY A 171 1.95 -24.11 1.41
C GLY A 171 2.61 -22.74 1.45
N THR A 172 1.78 -21.70 1.46
CA THR A 172 2.23 -20.29 1.42
C THR A 172 1.72 -19.54 2.65
N GLU A 173 2.58 -18.72 3.25
CA GLU A 173 2.19 -17.79 4.31
C GLU A 173 2.33 -16.36 3.81
N LEU A 174 1.27 -15.56 3.91
CA LEU A 174 1.27 -14.14 3.59
C LEU A 174 0.95 -13.34 4.86
N THR A 175 1.91 -12.56 5.33
CA THR A 175 1.73 -11.69 6.51
C THR A 175 1.55 -10.23 6.11
N TYR A 176 0.43 -9.62 6.48
CA TYR A 176 0.22 -8.19 6.38
C TYR A 176 0.57 -7.48 7.70
N THR A 177 1.40 -6.44 7.62
CA THR A 177 1.77 -5.57 8.75
C THR A 177 1.85 -4.11 8.34
N THR A 178 1.65 -3.20 9.29
CA THR A 178 1.90 -1.76 9.12
C THR A 178 3.36 -1.37 9.40
N ASP A 179 4.20 -2.34 9.78
CA ASP A 179 5.64 -2.14 9.87
C ASP A 179 6.26 -2.02 8.48
N THR A 180 7.09 -1.00 8.28
CA THR A 180 7.80 -0.82 7.01
C THR A 180 9.16 -1.53 7.07
N PRO A 181 9.36 -2.64 6.35
CA PRO A 181 10.66 -3.30 6.32
C PRO A 181 11.69 -2.45 5.57
N LYS A 182 12.95 -2.61 5.95
CA LYS A 182 14.07 -2.02 5.21
C LYS A 182 14.22 -2.69 3.84
N GLY A 183 14.79 -1.95 2.89
CA GLY A 183 15.19 -2.48 1.58
C GLY A 183 14.14 -2.38 0.48
N LEU A 184 12.93 -1.89 0.78
CA LEU A 184 11.93 -1.62 -0.25
C LEU A 184 12.36 -0.45 -1.15
N LYS A 185 12.15 -0.62 -2.46
CA LYS A 185 12.38 0.35 -3.52
C LYS A 185 11.19 0.37 -4.49
N TRP A 186 11.03 1.48 -5.18
CA TRP A 186 10.05 1.57 -6.24
C TRP A 186 10.55 0.82 -7.48
N VAL A 187 9.65 0.07 -8.10
CA VAL A 187 9.92 -0.70 -9.33
C VAL A 187 8.79 -0.42 -10.31
N PHE A 188 9.17 -0.16 -11.56
CA PHE A 188 8.23 -0.06 -12.67
C PHE A 188 8.08 -1.41 -13.34
N ILE A 189 6.83 -1.83 -13.52
CA ILE A 189 6.49 -3.06 -14.22
C ILE A 189 5.68 -2.68 -15.47
N PRO A 190 6.24 -2.86 -16.68
CA PRO A 190 5.55 -2.53 -17.91
C PRO A 190 4.38 -3.50 -18.14
N LEU A 191 3.29 -3.00 -18.76
CA LEU A 191 2.28 -3.89 -19.31
C LEU A 191 2.86 -4.62 -20.53
N LEU A 192 2.62 -5.94 -20.61
CA LEU A 192 3.22 -6.84 -21.60
C LEU A 192 2.87 -6.55 -23.07
N ASN A 193 2.06 -5.52 -23.36
CA ASN A 193 1.46 -5.28 -24.68
C ASN A 193 2.11 -4.17 -25.51
N ASN A 194 3.22 -3.56 -25.06
CA ASN A 194 3.92 -2.47 -25.78
C ASN A 194 5.36 -2.83 -26.19
N GLN A 195 5.60 -4.06 -26.65
CA GLN A 195 6.84 -4.40 -27.39
C GLN A 195 6.60 -4.40 -28.89
#